data_AF-A0A838JKP5-F1
#
_entry.id   AF-A0A838JKP5-F1
#
_cell.length_a   1.000
_cell.length_b   1.000
_cell.length_c   1.000
_cell.angle_alpha   90.00
_cell.angle_beta   90.00
_cell.angle_gamma   90.00
#
_symmetry.space_group_name_H-M   'P 1'
#
loop_
_entity.id
_entity.type
_entity.pdbx_description
1 polymer ?
#
loop_
_entity_poly.entity_id
_entity_poly.type
_entity_poly.pdbx_seq_one_letter_code
_entity_poly.pdbx_strand_id
1 'polypeptide(L)'
;MRPYQDGKHLSYGFGHNGPDVSLDDVMPSIDDAFALLIQDLNGRAITVSRYIKTEVTQNQFDALLSLYQNAGSGPLARMAELVNKRCITKAGEQFPRYCRVRDDDPTTEVVEFRESEGLRRRRLSEQTIYFHGDYGDCSWFPYWTGDPFKTPMTRYPMPVHWLEDGTI
;
A
#
# COMPACT_ATOMS: atom_id res chain seq x y z
N MET A 1 -0.49 -18.07 6.69
CA MET A 1 -1.33 -16.89 7.01
C MET A 1 -2.79 -17.26 6.79
N ARG A 2 -3.70 -16.72 7.59
CA ARG A 2 -5.15 -16.91 7.42
C ARG A 2 -5.82 -15.56 7.17
N PRO A 3 -6.90 -15.53 6.39
CA PRO A 3 -7.69 -14.32 6.24
C PRO A 3 -8.27 -13.81 7.55
N TYR A 4 -8.42 -12.49 7.61
CA TYR A 4 -9.02 -11.76 8.72
C TYR A 4 -9.99 -10.71 8.18
N GLN A 5 -10.93 -10.30 9.03
CA GLN A 5 -11.88 -9.24 8.68
C GLN A 5 -11.17 -7.88 8.72
N ASP A 6 -11.09 -7.21 7.56
CA ASP A 6 -10.60 -5.85 7.40
C ASP A 6 -11.73 -4.94 6.90
N GLY A 7 -12.36 -4.22 7.84
CA GLY A 7 -13.56 -3.44 7.55
C GLY A 7 -14.68 -4.34 7.01
N LYS A 8 -15.07 -4.13 5.76
CA LYS A 8 -16.15 -4.88 5.07
C LYS A 8 -15.66 -6.07 4.25
N HIS A 9 -14.35 -6.27 4.15
CA HIS A 9 -13.76 -7.31 3.30
C HIS A 9 -12.90 -8.27 4.12
N LEU A 10 -12.69 -9.47 3.59
CA LEU A 10 -11.61 -10.33 4.08
C LEU A 10 -10.30 -9.87 3.46
N SER A 11 -9.24 -9.89 4.26
CA SER A 11 -7.89 -9.61 3.79
C SER A 11 -6.93 -10.68 4.30
N TYR A 12 -5.89 -10.98 3.52
CA TYR A 12 -4.79 -11.85 3.92
C TYR A 12 -3.49 -11.46 3.20
N GLY A 13 -2.35 -12.01 3.63
CA GLY A 13 -1.05 -11.63 3.09
C GLY A 13 -0.71 -10.17 3.35
N PHE A 14 -0.27 -9.47 2.31
CA PHE A 14 0.05 -8.04 2.36
C PHE A 14 -1.13 -7.14 1.96
N GLY A 15 -2.33 -7.50 2.42
CA GLY A 15 -3.56 -6.74 2.18
C GLY A 15 -4.26 -7.08 0.87
N HIS A 16 -4.11 -8.31 0.37
CA HIS A 16 -4.93 -8.80 -0.73
C HIS A 16 -6.37 -9.01 -0.23
N ASN A 17 -7.34 -8.45 -0.96
CA ASN A 17 -8.75 -8.40 -0.56
C ASN A 17 -9.72 -8.64 -1.73
N GLY A 18 -9.34 -9.49 -2.67
CA GLY A 18 -10.16 -9.86 -3.82
C GLY A 18 -11.41 -10.67 -3.45
N PRO A 19 -12.39 -10.78 -4.38
CA PRO A 19 -13.60 -11.58 -4.17
C PRO A 19 -13.34 -13.09 -4.07
N ASP A 20 -12.13 -13.51 -4.42
CA ASP A 20 -11.62 -14.88 -4.32
C ASP A 20 -11.18 -15.27 -2.91
N VAL A 21 -11.10 -14.31 -1.97
CA VAL A 21 -10.71 -14.59 -0.58
C VAL A 21 -11.86 -15.20 0.22
N SER A 22 -11.61 -16.37 0.80
CA SER A 22 -12.51 -17.14 1.68
C SER A 22 -11.88 -17.38 3.04
N LEU A 23 -12.67 -17.48 4.11
CA LEU A 23 -12.17 -17.78 5.47
C LEU A 23 -11.43 -19.14 5.57
N ASP A 24 -11.71 -20.06 4.65
CA ASP A 24 -11.06 -21.36 4.60
C ASP A 24 -9.67 -21.32 3.93
N ASP A 25 -9.30 -20.19 3.31
CA ASP A 25 -8.02 -20.05 2.65
C ASP A 25 -6.87 -20.11 3.64
N VAL A 26 -5.79 -20.76 3.20
CA VAL A 26 -4.55 -20.85 3.95
C VAL A 26 -3.40 -20.55 3.00
N MET A 27 -2.72 -19.44 3.27
CA MET A 27 -1.47 -19.11 2.58
C MET A 27 -0.31 -19.82 3.29
N PRO A 28 0.38 -20.76 2.64
CA PRO A 28 1.27 -21.69 3.33
C PRO A 28 2.56 -21.03 3.81
N SER A 29 3.13 -20.11 3.02
CA SER A 29 4.40 -19.46 3.33
C SER A 29 4.35 -17.93 3.16
N ILE A 30 5.45 -17.29 3.55
CA ILE A 30 5.68 -15.86 3.30
C ILE A 30 6.01 -15.62 1.83
N ASP A 31 6.76 -16.52 1.20
CA ASP A 31 7.11 -16.45 -0.22
C ASP A 31 5.85 -16.43 -1.10
N ASP A 32 4.83 -17.23 -0.74
CA ASP A 32 3.52 -17.20 -1.42
C ASP A 32 2.83 -15.85 -1.27
N ALA A 33 2.94 -15.21 -0.10
CA ALA A 33 2.37 -13.88 0.12
C ALA A 33 3.10 -12.81 -0.70
N PHE A 34 4.42 -12.94 -0.91
CA PHE A 34 5.15 -12.06 -1.81
C PHE A 34 4.80 -12.29 -3.26
N ALA A 35 4.68 -13.55 -3.69
CA ALA A 35 4.23 -13.87 -5.05
C ALA A 35 2.86 -13.24 -5.34
N LEU A 36 1.93 -13.34 -4.38
CA LEU A 36 0.63 -12.68 -4.45
C LEU A 36 0.73 -11.15 -4.47
N LEU A 37 1.59 -10.57 -3.63
CA LEU A 37 1.85 -9.12 -3.63
C LEU A 37 2.39 -8.65 -4.99
N ILE A 38 3.34 -9.35 -5.58
CA ILE A 38 3.90 -9.03 -6.91
C ILE A 38 2.81 -9.08 -7.96
N GLN A 39 1.94 -10.10 -7.92
CA GLN A 39 0.79 -10.21 -8.82
C GLN A 39 -0.15 -9.01 -8.68
N ASP A 40 -0.50 -8.61 -7.46
CA ASP A 40 -1.35 -7.45 -7.18
C ASP A 40 -0.70 -6.14 -7.67
N LEU A 41 0.60 -5.98 -7.43
CA LEU A 41 1.36 -4.80 -7.82
C LEU A 41 1.49 -4.67 -9.33
N ASN A 42 1.62 -5.77 -10.08
CA ASN A 42 1.76 -5.73 -11.54
C ASN A 42 0.57 -5.02 -12.23
N GLY A 43 -0.67 -5.40 -11.87
CA GLY A 43 -1.87 -4.75 -12.42
C GLY A 43 -1.98 -3.27 -12.03
N ARG A 44 -1.50 -2.93 -10.83
CA ARG A 44 -1.56 -1.57 -10.29
C ARG A 44 -0.46 -0.68 -10.86
N ALA A 45 0.74 -1.20 -11.07
CA ALA A 45 1.85 -0.53 -11.73
C ALA A 45 1.50 -0.16 -13.18
N ILE A 46 0.83 -1.07 -13.91
CA ILE A 46 0.28 -0.77 -15.24
C ILE A 46 -0.70 0.40 -15.17
N THR A 47 -1.57 0.41 -14.17
CA THR A 47 -2.56 1.50 -13.99
C THR A 47 -1.88 2.82 -13.68
N VAL A 48 -0.94 2.87 -12.73
CA VAL A 48 -0.15 4.08 -12.41
C VAL A 48 0.60 4.59 -13.64
N SER A 49 1.25 3.69 -14.40
CA SER A 49 1.94 4.01 -15.65
C SER A 49 1.01 4.63 -16.70
N ARG A 50 -0.27 4.25 -16.72
CA ARG A 50 -1.26 4.87 -17.61
C ARG A 50 -1.65 6.28 -17.15
N TYR A 51 -1.59 6.59 -15.86
CA TYR A 51 -1.89 7.93 -15.34
C TYR A 51 -0.73 8.91 -15.56
N ILE A 52 0.51 8.43 -15.45
CA ILE A 52 1.72 9.24 -15.58
C ILE A 52 2.15 9.32 -17.06
N LYS A 53 2.22 10.54 -17.59
CA LYS A 53 2.49 10.86 -19.01
C LYS A 53 3.81 11.61 -19.21
N THR A 54 4.53 11.87 -18.14
CA THR A 54 5.86 12.49 -18.15
C THR A 54 6.85 11.57 -17.47
N GLU A 55 8.14 11.77 -17.72
CA GLU A 55 9.20 11.10 -16.98
C GLU A 55 9.14 11.44 -15.49
N VAL A 56 9.33 10.42 -14.68
CA VAL A 56 9.46 10.48 -13.22
C VAL A 56 10.60 9.56 -12.80
N THR A 57 11.17 9.82 -11.62
CA THR A 57 12.17 8.91 -11.05
C THR A 57 11.49 7.65 -10.50
N GLN A 58 12.26 6.57 -10.31
CA GLN A 58 11.73 5.31 -9.77
C GLN A 58 11.03 5.52 -8.41
N ASN A 59 11.66 6.25 -7.50
CA ASN A 59 11.10 6.52 -6.18
C ASN A 59 9.80 7.36 -6.22
N GLN A 60 9.65 8.25 -7.20
CA GLN A 60 8.39 8.96 -7.40
C GLN A 60 7.30 8.01 -7.87
N PHE A 61 7.62 7.10 -8.79
CA PHE A 61 6.70 6.07 -9.25
C PHE A 61 6.28 5.14 -8.11
N ASP A 62 7.23 4.64 -7.31
CA ASP A 62 6.97 3.72 -6.20
C ASP A 62 6.09 4.34 -5.12
N ALA A 63 6.33 5.61 -4.77
CA ALA A 63 5.49 6.32 -3.82
C ALA A 63 4.06 6.51 -4.34
N LEU A 64 3.88 6.78 -5.63
CA LEU A 64 2.55 6.88 -6.26
C LEU A 64 1.86 5.52 -6.34
N LEU A 65 2.61 4.45 -6.61
CA LEU A 65 2.12 3.08 -6.57
C LEU A 65 1.66 2.69 -5.16
N SER A 66 2.43 3.00 -4.11
CA SER A 66 2.03 2.77 -2.73
C SER A 66 0.79 3.58 -2.33
N LEU A 67 0.68 4.83 -2.76
CA LEU A 67 -0.52 5.65 -2.56
C LEU A 67 -1.74 5.01 -3.24
N TYR A 68 -1.59 4.60 -4.50
CA TYR A 68 -2.66 3.96 -5.26
C TYR A 68 -3.07 2.62 -4.64
N GLN A 69 -2.11 1.83 -4.14
CA GLN A 69 -2.37 0.57 -3.45
C GLN A 69 -3.39 0.75 -2.32
N ASN A 70 -3.20 1.80 -1.53
CA ASN A 70 -3.93 2.01 -0.28
C ASN A 70 -5.15 2.93 -0.41
N ALA A 71 -5.09 3.96 -1.26
CA ALA A 71 -6.11 5.00 -1.34
C ALA A 71 -6.85 5.05 -2.69
N GLY A 72 -6.45 4.22 -3.65
CA GLY A 72 -7.14 4.06 -4.93
C GLY A 72 -6.97 5.24 -5.89
N SER A 73 -7.86 5.30 -6.89
CA SER A 73 -7.68 6.14 -8.10
C SER A 73 -7.89 7.63 -7.87
N GLY A 74 -8.69 8.04 -6.86
CA GLY A 74 -8.97 9.46 -6.60
C GLY A 74 -7.71 10.27 -6.30
N PRO A 75 -6.95 9.90 -5.24
CA PRO A 75 -5.66 10.52 -4.95
C PRO A 75 -4.67 10.40 -6.12
N LEU A 76 -4.56 9.22 -6.74
CA LEU A 76 -3.66 9.00 -7.88
C LEU A 76 -3.96 9.97 -9.05
N ALA A 77 -5.24 10.17 -9.39
CA ALA A 77 -5.63 11.08 -10.47
C ALA A 77 -5.14 12.51 -10.24
N ARG A 78 -5.30 13.01 -9.01
CA ARG A 78 -4.86 14.35 -8.64
C ARG A 78 -3.34 14.48 -8.67
N MET A 79 -2.62 13.47 -8.18
CA MET A 79 -1.16 13.44 -8.19
C MET A 79 -0.63 13.40 -9.62
N ALA A 80 -1.19 12.53 -10.45
CA ALA A 80 -0.82 12.39 -11.86
C ALA A 80 -1.07 13.68 -12.65
N GLU A 81 -2.17 14.41 -12.38
CA GLU A 81 -2.42 15.71 -13.00
C GLU A 81 -1.28 16.71 -12.73
N LEU A 82 -0.79 16.77 -11.50
CA LEU A 82 0.32 17.65 -11.09
C LEU A 82 1.64 17.19 -11.68
N VAL A 83 1.94 15.89 -11.60
CA VAL A 83 3.16 15.29 -12.17
C VAL A 83 3.21 15.54 -13.68
N ASN A 84 2.13 15.30 -14.42
CA ASN A 84 2.06 15.50 -15.87
C ASN A 84 2.24 16.97 -16.29
N LYS A 85 1.91 17.92 -15.41
CA LYS A 85 2.19 19.35 -15.56
C LYS A 85 3.61 19.72 -15.09
N ARG A 86 4.48 18.74 -14.86
CA ARG A 86 5.83 18.86 -14.29
C ARG A 86 5.88 19.59 -12.93
N CYS A 87 4.75 19.61 -12.22
CA CYS A 87 4.65 20.20 -10.88
C CYS A 87 5.02 19.17 -9.80
N ILE A 88 6.23 18.59 -9.91
CA ILE A 88 6.69 17.46 -9.10
C ILE A 88 6.60 17.74 -7.60
N THR A 89 7.05 18.92 -7.15
CA THR A 89 6.99 19.31 -5.74
C THR A 89 5.56 19.42 -5.23
N LYS A 90 4.67 20.07 -6.01
CA LYS A 90 3.27 20.24 -5.62
C LYS A 90 2.53 18.92 -5.51
N ALA A 91 2.90 17.93 -6.34
CA ALA A 91 2.39 16.58 -6.22
C ALA A 91 2.84 15.96 -4.88
N GLY A 92 4.14 15.93 -4.60
CA GLY A 92 4.66 15.40 -3.33
C GLY A 92 4.06 16.06 -2.08
N GLU A 93 3.72 17.35 -2.14
CA GLU A 93 3.04 18.06 -1.03
C GLU A 93 1.60 17.62 -0.77
N GLN A 94 0.96 16.85 -1.68
CA GLN A 94 -0.41 16.39 -1.46
C GLN A 94 -0.52 15.13 -0.58
N PHE A 95 0.54 14.32 -0.42
CA PHE A 95 0.46 13.05 0.32
C PHE A 95 -0.23 13.17 1.69
N PRO A 96 0.11 14.16 2.55
CA PRO A 96 -0.53 14.32 3.86
C PRO A 96 -2.03 14.64 3.84
N ARG A 97 -2.63 14.94 2.68
CA ARG A 97 -4.07 15.20 2.55
C ARG A 97 -4.91 13.91 2.56
N TYR A 98 -4.30 12.77 2.30
CA TYR A 98 -4.99 11.48 2.14
C TYR A 98 -4.82 10.59 3.38
N CYS A 99 -5.17 11.15 4.55
CA CYS A 99 -5.02 10.51 5.86
C CYS A 99 -6.35 10.15 6.55
N ARG A 100 -7.48 10.35 5.88
CA ARG A 100 -8.81 10.11 6.44
C ARG A 100 -9.30 8.70 6.13
N VAL A 101 -9.94 8.08 7.11
CA VAL A 101 -10.71 6.85 6.94
C VAL A 101 -12.19 7.16 7.10
N ARG A 102 -13.02 6.44 6.35
CA ARG A 102 -14.46 6.45 6.55
C ARG A 102 -14.75 5.73 7.86
N ASP A 103 -15.47 6.36 8.77
CA ASP A 103 -16.04 5.70 9.94
C ASP A 103 -17.31 4.98 9.46
N ASP A 104 -17.20 3.65 9.33
CA ASP A 104 -18.27 2.77 8.88
C ASP A 104 -18.89 2.07 10.10
N ASP A 105 -19.19 2.83 11.16
CA ASP A 105 -19.96 2.31 12.29
C ASP A 105 -21.37 1.92 11.77
N PRO A 106 -21.70 0.61 11.74
CA PRO A 106 -22.98 0.15 11.20
C PRO A 106 -24.18 0.58 12.06
N THR A 107 -23.94 1.18 13.24
CA THR A 107 -24.98 1.68 14.14
C THR A 107 -25.34 3.14 13.90
N THR A 108 -24.57 3.87 13.07
CA THR A 108 -24.84 5.27 12.75
C THR A 108 -25.26 5.43 11.29
N GLU A 109 -26.33 6.17 11.03
CA GLU A 109 -26.75 6.51 9.66
C GLU A 109 -25.86 7.58 9.01
N VAL A 110 -24.95 8.18 9.79
CA VAL A 110 -24.08 9.28 9.38
C VAL A 110 -22.71 8.73 9.01
N VAL A 111 -22.32 8.93 7.74
CA VAL A 111 -20.96 8.65 7.29
C VAL A 111 -20.05 9.79 7.72
N GLU A 112 -19.22 9.54 8.73
CA GLU A 112 -18.17 10.47 9.14
C GLU A 112 -16.80 10.07 8.58
N PHE A 113 -15.90 11.03 8.43
CA PHE A 113 -14.51 10.79 8.08
C PHE A 113 -13.63 11.25 9.23
N ARG A 114 -12.79 10.35 9.74
CA ARG A 114 -11.84 10.66 10.81
C ARG A 114 -10.40 10.61 10.31
N GLU A 115 -9.56 11.45 10.89
CA GLU A 115 -8.12 11.38 10.66
C GLU A 115 -7.56 10.08 11.25
N SER A 116 -6.71 9.40 10.49
CA SER A 116 -6.01 8.19 10.93
C SER A 116 -4.53 8.49 11.11
N GLU A 117 -4.05 8.35 12.35
CA GLU A 117 -2.63 8.50 12.67
C GLU A 117 -1.77 7.48 11.90
N GLY A 118 -2.29 6.27 11.69
CA GLY A 118 -1.62 5.25 10.88
C GLY A 118 -1.47 5.67 9.42
N LEU A 119 -2.53 6.21 8.81
CA LEU A 119 -2.44 6.75 7.45
C LEU A 119 -1.53 7.97 7.38
N ARG A 120 -1.54 8.85 8.39
CA ARG A 120 -0.63 10.01 8.45
C ARG A 120 0.83 9.56 8.42
N ARG A 121 1.21 8.57 9.22
CA ARG A 121 2.56 7.99 9.21
C ARG A 121 2.91 7.40 7.85
N ARG A 122 1.99 6.63 7.25
CA ARG A 122 2.17 6.07 5.90
C ARG A 122 2.39 7.15 4.85
N ARG A 123 1.53 8.17 4.81
CA ARG A 123 1.62 9.28 3.84
C ARG A 123 2.91 10.08 3.98
N LEU A 124 3.41 10.27 5.20
CA LEU A 124 4.71 10.92 5.43
C LEU A 124 5.86 10.05 4.92
N SER A 125 5.84 8.74 5.19
CA SER A 125 6.85 7.82 4.65
C SER A 125 6.84 7.78 3.12
N GLU A 126 5.67 7.71 2.48
CA GLU A 126 5.56 7.76 1.02
C GLU A 126 6.04 9.10 0.45
N GLN A 127 5.78 10.22 1.15
CA GLN A 127 6.33 11.52 0.78
C GLN A 127 7.86 11.54 0.86
N THR A 128 8.44 10.92 1.88
CA THR A 128 9.89 10.75 2.02
C THR A 128 10.46 9.93 0.86
N ILE A 129 9.84 8.80 0.50
CA ILE A 129 10.22 8.02 -0.68
C ILE A 129 10.14 8.91 -1.93
N TYR A 130 9.05 9.63 -2.12
CA TYR A 130 8.82 10.47 -3.30
C TYR A 130 9.89 11.55 -3.48
N PHE A 131 10.31 12.22 -2.40
CA PHE A 131 11.29 13.30 -2.48
C PHE A 131 12.75 12.85 -2.39
N HIS A 132 13.03 11.78 -1.65
CA HIS A 132 14.39 11.44 -1.25
C HIS A 132 14.83 10.03 -1.65
N GLY A 133 13.90 9.18 -2.09
CA GLY A 133 14.21 7.77 -2.35
C GLY A 133 14.64 7.03 -1.09
N ASP A 134 14.22 7.51 0.08
CA ASP A 134 14.48 6.85 1.36
C ASP A 134 13.30 5.94 1.69
N TYR A 135 13.53 4.64 1.54
CA TYR A 135 12.58 3.55 1.82
C TYR A 135 12.65 3.10 3.28
N GLY A 136 13.52 3.70 4.10
CA GLY A 136 13.79 3.26 5.46
C GLY A 136 14.57 1.95 5.53
N ASP A 137 14.42 1.24 6.64
CA ASP A 137 15.04 -0.06 6.87
C ASP A 137 14.28 -1.16 6.12
N CYS A 138 14.85 -1.61 5.00
CA CYS A 138 14.32 -2.72 4.20
C CYS A 138 14.93 -4.09 4.57
N SER A 139 15.67 -4.21 5.67
CA SER A 139 16.28 -5.50 6.07
C SER A 139 15.26 -6.49 6.65
N TRP A 140 14.07 -6.03 6.98
CA TRP A 140 12.95 -6.84 7.46
C TRP A 140 11.62 -6.13 7.17
N PHE A 141 10.52 -6.86 7.24
CA PHE A 141 9.18 -6.29 7.20
C PHE A 141 8.28 -6.87 8.30
N PRO A 142 7.27 -6.11 8.74
CA PRO A 142 6.32 -6.58 9.73
C PRO A 142 5.39 -7.63 9.11
N TYR A 143 5.14 -8.69 9.87
CA TYR A 143 4.36 -9.84 9.43
C TYR A 143 3.46 -10.37 10.55
N TRP A 144 2.25 -10.82 10.19
CA TRP A 144 1.29 -11.44 11.09
C TRP A 144 0.82 -12.78 10.55
N THR A 145 0.84 -13.82 11.40
CA THR A 145 0.39 -15.16 11.00
C THR A 145 -1.14 -15.29 10.91
N GLY A 146 -1.87 -14.32 11.45
CA GLY A 146 -3.34 -14.25 11.44
C GLY A 146 -3.82 -12.81 11.60
N ASP A 147 -4.95 -12.62 12.28
CA ASP A 147 -5.59 -11.32 12.49
C ASP A 147 -4.62 -10.30 13.14
N PRO A 148 -4.23 -9.22 12.44
CA PRO A 148 -3.25 -8.25 12.95
C PRO A 148 -3.76 -7.45 14.15
N PHE A 149 -5.05 -7.46 14.45
CA PHE A 149 -5.63 -6.83 15.64
C PHE A 149 -5.55 -7.73 16.88
N LYS A 150 -5.28 -9.03 16.71
CA LYS A 150 -5.26 -10.02 17.79
C LYS A 150 -3.93 -10.74 17.94
N THR A 151 -3.13 -10.80 16.87
CA THR A 151 -1.86 -11.49 16.85
C THR A 151 -0.70 -10.49 16.95
N PRO A 152 0.37 -10.82 17.69
CA PRO A 152 1.54 -9.96 17.76
C PRO A 152 2.26 -9.92 16.40
N MET A 153 2.78 -8.75 16.05
CA MET A 153 3.65 -8.58 14.89
C MET A 153 4.96 -9.36 15.09
N THR A 154 5.37 -10.07 14.05
CA THR A 154 6.68 -10.72 13.94
C THR A 154 7.50 -10.01 12.88
N ARG A 155 8.82 -9.94 13.07
CA ARG A 155 9.74 -9.45 12.04
C ARG A 155 10.16 -10.61 11.15
N TYR A 156 9.96 -10.47 9.85
CA TYR A 156 10.55 -11.40 8.90
C TYR A 156 11.74 -10.74 8.22
N PRO A 157 12.95 -11.31 8.34
CA PRO A 157 14.12 -10.77 7.65
C PRO A 157 13.95 -10.94 6.15
N MET A 158 14.35 -9.94 5.37
CA MET A 158 14.35 -10.06 3.92
C MET A 158 15.31 -11.20 3.50
N PRO A 159 14.84 -12.20 2.75
CA PRO A 159 15.70 -13.28 2.30
C PRO A 159 16.80 -12.72 1.40
N VAL A 160 18.05 -13.05 1.70
CA VAL A 160 19.23 -12.53 0.96
C VAL A 160 19.15 -12.85 -0.53
N HIS A 161 18.59 -14.00 -0.88
CA HIS A 161 18.47 -14.41 -2.29
C HIS A 161 17.58 -13.49 -3.13
N TRP A 162 16.58 -12.82 -2.52
CA TRP A 162 15.73 -11.84 -3.24
C TRP A 162 16.43 -10.51 -3.53
N LEU A 163 17.55 -10.24 -2.86
CA LEU A 163 18.38 -9.07 -3.12
C LEU A 163 19.39 -9.31 -4.24
N GLU A 164 19.75 -10.57 -4.50
CA GLU A 164 20.79 -10.97 -5.46
C GLU A 164 20.25 -11.24 -6.87
N ASP A 165 19.01 -11.70 -6.98
CA ASP A 165 18.38 -12.06 -8.26
C ASP A 165 17.55 -10.92 -8.89
N GLY A 166 17.40 -9.79 -8.19
CA GLY A 166 16.65 -8.64 -8.68
C GLY A 166 15.14 -8.89 -8.79
N THR A 167 14.61 -9.83 -8.00
CA THR A 167 13.18 -10.21 -8.03
C THR A 167 12.28 -9.23 -7.26
N ILE A 168 12.80 -8.06 -6.86
CA ILE A 168 12.06 -6.94 -6.26
C ILE A 168 12.32 -5.67 -7.04
#